data_AF-A0A7Y2C6J8-F1
#
_entry.id   AF-A0A7Y2C6J8-F1
#
_cell.length_a   1.000
_cell.length_b   1.000
_cell.length_c   1.000
_cell.angle_alpha   90.00
_cell.angle_beta   90.00
_cell.angle_gamma   90.00
#
_symmetry.space_group_name_H-M   'P 1'
#
loop_
_entity.id
_entity.type
_entity.pdbx_description
1 polymer ?
#
loop_
_entity_poly.entity_id
_entity_poly.type
_entity_poly.pdbx_seq_one_letter_code
_entity_poly.pdbx_strand_id
1 'polypeptide(L)'
;LYGVEPRQVHEWFMAFYVDSVEWVTLPNTIGMSQYADGGTVATKPYIASGKYINRMSNYCGACSFNPEKATGADACPFTTLYWDFIRRHESYLDGNGRTVLQLRNYQRKSPSQRGAITRRANEIRELVRRDAL
;
A
#
# COMPACT_ATOMS: atom_id res chain seq x y z
N LEU A 1 -2.37 1.66 0.77
CA LEU A 1 -2.47 0.39 -0.01
C LEU A 1 -3.88 -0.21 0.01
N TYR A 2 -4.39 -0.59 1.18
CA TYR A 2 -5.73 -1.16 1.34
C TYR A 2 -6.83 -0.21 0.82
N GLY A 3 -6.67 1.08 1.10
CA GLY A 3 -7.61 2.15 0.73
C GLY A 3 -8.44 2.63 1.93
N VAL A 4 -7.84 2.71 3.12
CA VAL A 4 -8.48 3.25 4.32
C VAL A 4 -8.72 4.74 4.13
N GLU A 5 -9.83 5.25 4.67
CA GLU A 5 -10.11 6.69 4.65
C GLU A 5 -9.03 7.43 5.47
N PRO A 6 -8.36 8.45 4.90
CA PRO A 6 -7.19 9.05 5.55
C PRO A 6 -7.45 9.66 6.94
N ARG A 7 -8.67 10.13 7.21
CA ARG A 7 -9.02 10.69 8.51
C ARG A 7 -9.08 9.58 9.58
N GLN A 8 -9.60 8.40 9.28
CA GLN A 8 -9.51 7.24 10.19
C GLN A 8 -8.06 6.88 10.53
N VAL A 9 -7.14 6.95 9.56
CA VAL A 9 -5.72 6.72 9.81
C VAL A 9 -5.17 7.81 10.74
N HIS A 10 -5.49 9.07 10.47
CA HIS A 10 -5.07 10.19 11.32
C HIS A 10 -5.58 10.05 12.76
N GLU A 11 -6.87 9.77 12.94
CA GLU A 11 -7.50 9.55 14.25
C GLU A 11 -6.82 8.41 15.02
N TRP A 12 -6.48 7.32 14.33
CA TRP A 12 -5.76 6.21 14.94
C TRP A 12 -4.36 6.64 15.40
N PHE A 13 -3.58 7.32 14.55
CA PHE A 13 -2.26 7.81 14.96
C PHE A 13 -2.36 8.77 16.15
N MET A 14 -3.31 9.70 16.13
CA MET A 14 -3.55 10.64 17.23
C MET A 14 -3.87 9.95 18.56
N ALA A 15 -4.51 8.78 18.54
CA ALA A 15 -4.93 8.07 19.74
C ALA A 15 -3.85 7.15 20.33
N PHE A 16 -2.91 6.65 19.52
CA PHE A 16 -2.05 5.52 19.93
C PHE A 16 -0.59 5.89 20.25
N TYR A 17 -0.10 7.07 19.86
CA TYR A 17 1.27 7.48 20.15
C TYR A 17 1.33 8.59 21.20
N VAL A 18 2.28 8.47 22.13
CA VAL A 18 2.44 9.41 23.27
C VAL A 18 2.87 10.81 22.84
N ASP A 19 3.51 10.92 21.68
CA ASP A 19 3.99 12.15 21.07
C ASP A 19 3.04 12.69 19.99
N SER A 20 1.84 12.11 19.87
CA SER A 20 0.85 12.59 18.92
C SER A 20 0.19 13.88 19.36
N VAL A 21 0.67 14.96 18.76
CA VAL A 21 0.02 16.28 18.73
C VAL A 21 -0.32 16.63 17.29
N GLU A 22 -1.46 17.30 17.09
CA GLU A 22 -2.05 17.47 15.75
C GLU A 22 -1.10 18.13 14.76
N TRP A 23 -0.41 19.20 15.17
CA TRP A 23 0.50 19.95 14.29
C TRP A 23 1.66 19.11 13.74
N VAL A 24 2.09 18.05 14.45
CA VAL A 24 3.08 17.08 13.96
C VAL A 24 2.40 15.95 13.22
N THR A 25 1.34 15.40 13.79
CA THR A 25 0.75 14.14 13.33
C THR A 25 -0.01 14.32 12.03
N LEU A 26 -0.79 15.40 11.88
CA LEU A 26 -1.61 15.66 10.69
C LEU A 26 -0.78 15.69 9.38
N PRO A 27 0.31 16.49 9.25
CA PRO A 27 1.10 16.48 8.01
C PRO A 27 1.82 15.14 7.77
N ASN A 28 2.22 14.43 8.82
CA ASN A 28 2.84 13.11 8.70
C ASN A 28 1.83 12.05 8.23
N THR A 29 0.61 12.05 8.76
CA THR A 29 -0.40 11.06 8.41
C THR A 29 -1.06 11.38 7.09
N ILE A 30 -1.58 12.60 6.91
CA ILE A 30 -2.35 12.97 5.71
C ILE A 30 -1.43 13.20 4.51
N GLY A 31 -0.37 13.99 4.69
CA GLY A 31 0.51 14.37 3.60
C GLY A 31 1.56 13.30 3.30
N MET A 32 2.42 12.98 4.26
CA MET A 32 3.54 12.07 4.00
C MET A 32 3.08 10.61 3.82
N SER A 33 2.32 10.07 4.77
CA SER A 33 1.96 8.64 4.82
C SER A 33 0.84 8.28 3.85
N GLN A 34 -0.29 8.97 3.91
CA GLN A 34 -1.45 8.67 3.07
C GLN A 34 -1.43 9.38 1.71
N TYR A 35 -0.61 10.42 1.56
CA TYR A 35 -0.48 11.17 0.32
C TYR A 35 -1.83 11.74 -0.17
N ALA A 36 -2.68 12.10 0.80
CA ALA A 36 -4.04 12.60 0.58
C ALA A 36 -4.09 14.11 0.33
N ASP A 37 -2.97 14.82 0.51
CA ASP A 37 -2.81 16.24 0.18
C ASP A 37 -2.42 16.48 -1.29
N GLY A 38 -2.30 15.42 -2.10
CA GLY A 38 -1.91 15.50 -3.50
C GLY A 38 -0.42 15.79 -3.75
N GLY A 39 0.41 15.77 -2.71
CA GLY A 39 1.85 15.97 -2.80
C GLY A 39 2.36 17.30 -2.26
N THR A 40 1.63 17.94 -1.35
CA THR A 40 2.10 19.17 -0.67
C THR A 40 3.30 18.88 0.23
N VAL A 41 3.23 17.83 1.05
CA VAL A 41 4.30 17.47 2.00
C VAL A 41 5.37 16.57 1.37
N ALA A 42 4.98 15.71 0.43
CA ALA A 42 5.87 14.73 -0.19
C ALA A 42 5.81 14.78 -1.71
N THR A 43 6.91 14.45 -2.38
CA THR A 43 7.00 14.48 -3.86
C THR A 43 6.53 13.18 -4.53
N LYS A 44 6.24 12.14 -3.74
CA LYS A 44 5.69 10.86 -4.21
C LYS A 44 4.98 10.13 -3.07
N PRO A 45 3.99 9.26 -3.37
CA PRO A 45 3.40 8.40 -2.36
C PRO A 45 4.41 7.36 -1.86
N TYR A 46 4.51 7.19 -0.54
CA TYR A 46 5.34 6.15 0.08
C TYR A 46 4.62 4.79 0.06
N ILE A 47 4.57 4.18 -1.13
CA ILE A 47 4.05 2.83 -1.34
C ILE A 47 5.19 1.84 -1.56
N ALA A 48 5.04 0.63 -1.02
CA ALA A 48 6.03 -0.43 -1.17
C ALA A 48 5.37 -1.82 -1.16
N SER A 49 6.04 -2.78 -1.80
CA SER A 49 5.67 -4.20 -1.73
C SER A 49 6.34 -4.89 -0.53
N GLY A 50 6.01 -6.16 -0.30
CA GLY A 50 6.67 -7.00 0.70
C GLY A 50 8.18 -7.11 0.50
N LYS A 51 8.72 -6.92 -0.72
CA LYS A 51 10.17 -6.89 -0.96
C LYS A 51 10.89 -5.78 -0.19
N TYR A 52 10.25 -4.62 -0.02
CA TYR A 52 10.82 -3.54 0.79
C TYR A 52 10.89 -3.93 2.27
N ILE A 53 9.80 -4.47 2.80
CA ILE A 53 9.72 -4.93 4.19
C ILE A 53 10.77 -6.01 4.44
N ASN A 54 10.90 -6.99 3.54
CA ASN A 54 11.90 -8.05 3.63
C ASN A 54 13.35 -7.53 3.63
N ARG A 55 13.63 -6.46 2.89
CA ARG A 55 14.98 -5.88 2.82
C ARG A 55 15.31 -5.03 4.05
N MET A 56 14.32 -4.35 4.61
CA MET A 56 14.49 -3.36 5.68
C MET A 56 14.20 -3.92 7.08
N SER A 57 13.87 -5.21 7.19
CA SER A 57 13.51 -5.85 8.45
C SER A 57 13.84 -7.34 8.42
N ASN A 58 13.66 -8.01 9.56
CA ASN A 58 13.72 -9.46 9.71
C ASN A 58 12.35 -10.14 9.80
N TYR A 59 11.24 -9.40 9.63
CA TYR A 59 9.88 -9.93 9.84
C TYR A 59 9.49 -11.05 8.89
N CYS A 60 10.00 -11.02 7.66
CA CYS A 60 9.64 -12.01 6.65
C CYS A 60 10.26 -13.40 6.92
N GLY A 61 11.30 -13.52 7.76
CA GLY A 61 11.98 -14.79 8.01
C GLY A 61 11.10 -15.84 8.70
N ALA A 62 10.18 -15.40 9.56
CA ALA A 62 9.21 -16.27 10.25
C ALA A 62 7.77 -16.08 9.77
N CYS A 63 7.55 -15.29 8.71
CA CYS A 63 6.22 -15.00 8.20
C CYS A 63 5.73 -16.13 7.31
N SER A 64 4.48 -16.56 7.48
CA SER A 64 3.85 -17.58 6.62
C SER A 64 3.65 -17.13 5.17
N PHE A 65 3.86 -15.84 4.87
CA PHE A 65 3.70 -15.28 3.54
C PHE A 65 5.04 -15.02 2.86
N ASN A 66 5.11 -15.30 1.56
CA ASN A 66 6.26 -15.00 0.72
C ASN A 66 6.20 -13.54 0.23
N PRO A 67 7.17 -12.67 0.58
CA PRO A 67 7.19 -11.25 0.20
C PRO A 67 7.35 -11.02 -1.30
N GLU A 68 7.81 -12.00 -2.07
CA GLU A 68 8.02 -11.88 -3.51
C GLU A 68 6.77 -12.23 -4.34
N LYS A 69 5.84 -13.00 -3.75
CA LYS A 69 4.62 -13.45 -4.43
C LYS A 69 3.52 -12.40 -4.32
N ALA A 70 2.89 -12.09 -5.45
CA ALA A 70 1.74 -11.19 -5.56
C ALA A 70 0.39 -11.92 -5.67
N THR A 71 0.41 -13.24 -5.80
CA THR A 71 -0.76 -14.10 -6.03
C THR A 71 -0.51 -15.49 -5.47
N GLY A 72 -1.57 -16.22 -5.13
CA GLY A 72 -1.50 -17.53 -4.46
C GLY A 72 -1.81 -17.42 -2.97
N ALA A 73 -2.03 -18.57 -2.34
CA ALA A 73 -2.44 -18.65 -0.93
C ALA A 73 -1.38 -18.09 0.03
N ASP A 74 -0.09 -18.30 -0.29
CA ASP A 74 1.06 -17.84 0.48
C ASP A 74 1.59 -16.45 0.03
N ALA A 75 0.87 -15.74 -0.85
CA ALA A 75 1.29 -14.42 -1.29
C ALA A 75 1.20 -13.37 -0.19
N CYS A 76 2.26 -12.57 -0.04
CA CYS A 76 2.26 -11.44 0.86
C CYS A 76 1.13 -10.44 0.52
N PRO A 77 0.25 -10.11 1.47
CA PRO A 77 -0.82 -9.15 1.26
C PRO A 77 -0.30 -7.77 0.79
N PHE A 78 0.84 -7.31 1.32
CA PHE A 78 1.45 -6.05 0.88
C PHE A 78 1.87 -6.08 -0.59
N THR A 79 2.48 -7.18 -1.05
CA THR A 79 2.88 -7.30 -2.46
C THR A 79 1.68 -7.34 -3.39
N THR A 80 0.62 -8.04 -3.00
CA THR A 80 -0.65 -8.05 -3.75
C THR A 80 -1.27 -6.64 -3.81
N LEU A 81 -1.49 -6.01 -2.66
CA LEU A 81 -2.15 -4.71 -2.54
C LEU A 81 -1.31 -3.57 -3.14
N TYR A 82 0.01 -3.70 -3.18
CA TYR A 82 0.90 -2.76 -3.88
C TYR A 82 0.60 -2.71 -5.38
N TRP A 83 0.52 -3.86 -6.03
CA TRP A 83 0.23 -3.90 -7.47
C TRP A 83 -1.21 -3.48 -7.76
N ASP A 84 -2.17 -3.86 -6.92
CA ASP A 84 -3.55 -3.38 -7.06
C ASP A 84 -3.67 -1.86 -6.82
N PHE A 85 -2.90 -1.28 -5.89
CA PHE A 85 -2.83 0.16 -5.71
C PHE A 85 -2.34 0.86 -6.98
N ILE A 86 -1.25 0.38 -7.59
CA ILE A 86 -0.74 0.94 -8.84
C ILE A 86 -1.81 0.90 -9.93
N ARG A 87 -2.49 -0.25 -10.09
CA ARG A 87 -3.59 -0.42 -11.06
C ARG A 87 -4.75 0.56 -10.85
N ARG A 88 -5.16 0.79 -9.60
CA ARG A 88 -6.30 1.67 -9.29
C ARG A 88 -5.97 3.15 -9.46
N HIS A 89 -4.68 3.51 -9.45
CA HIS A 89 -4.20 4.89 -9.50
C HIS A 89 -3.26 5.15 -10.69
N GLU A 90 -3.39 4.41 -11.80
CA GLU A 90 -2.47 4.50 -12.95
C GLU A 90 -2.38 5.93 -13.49
N SER A 91 -3.51 6.61 -13.70
CA SER A 91 -3.55 7.98 -14.22
C SER A 91 -2.76 8.97 -13.36
N TYR A 92 -2.86 8.85 -12.04
CA TYR A 92 -2.12 9.70 -11.11
C TYR A 92 -0.62 9.38 -11.13
N LEU A 93 -0.26 8.10 -11.16
CA LEU A 93 1.13 7.66 -11.09
C LEU A 93 1.90 7.87 -12.39
N ASP A 94 1.22 7.93 -13.53
CA ASP A 94 1.82 8.21 -14.84
C ASP A 94 2.32 9.66 -14.93
N GLY A 95 1.57 10.60 -14.34
CA GLY A 95 1.94 12.02 -14.28
C GLY A 95 3.09 12.35 -13.33
N ASN A 96 3.54 11.41 -12.48
CA ASN A 96 4.62 11.62 -11.52
C ASN A 96 5.89 10.85 -11.92
N GLY A 97 6.95 11.59 -12.28
CA GLY A 97 8.22 11.04 -12.73
C GLY A 97 8.93 10.13 -11.71
N ARG A 98 8.61 10.22 -10.41
CA ARG A 98 9.17 9.34 -9.36
C ARG A 98 8.41 8.01 -9.22
N THR A 99 7.22 7.89 -9.83
CA THR A 99 6.37 6.69 -9.78
C THR A 99 6.20 6.00 -11.13
N VAL A 100 6.60 6.64 -12.22
CA VAL A 100 6.43 6.13 -13.59
C VAL A 100 7.10 4.76 -13.81
N LEU A 101 8.26 4.49 -13.19
CA LEU A 101 8.94 3.20 -13.32
C LEU A 101 8.15 2.07 -12.65
N GLN A 102 7.50 2.35 -11.52
CA GLN A 102 6.64 1.41 -10.80
C GLN A 102 5.41 1.07 -11.66
N LEU A 103 4.80 2.07 -12.29
CA LEU A 103 3.70 1.88 -13.24
C LEU A 103 4.15 1.04 -14.45
N ARG A 104 5.29 1.37 -15.08
CA ARG A 104 5.84 0.59 -16.21
C ARG A 104 6.11 -0.87 -15.83
N ASN A 105 6.59 -1.12 -14.61
CA ASN A 105 6.79 -2.49 -14.11
C ASN A 105 5.47 -3.25 -13.96
N TYR A 106 4.39 -2.57 -13.55
CA TYR A 106 3.07 -3.16 -13.55
C TYR A 106 2.57 -3.45 -14.97
N GLN A 107 2.77 -2.52 -15.91
CA GLN A 107 2.39 -2.66 -17.32
C GLN A 107 3.12 -3.79 -18.04
N ARG A 108 4.28 -4.23 -17.58
CA ARG A 108 4.98 -5.41 -18.13
C ARG A 108 4.35 -6.75 -17.71
N LYS A 109 3.46 -6.76 -16.71
CA LYS A 109 2.77 -7.99 -16.28
C LYS A 109 1.73 -8.40 -17.32
N SER A 110 1.61 -9.71 -17.54
CA SER A 110 0.63 -10.26 -18.46
C SER A 110 -0.81 -9.96 -18.01
N PRO A 111 -1.80 -9.95 -18.92
CA PRO A 111 -3.20 -9.79 -18.55
C PRO A 111 -3.66 -10.82 -17.50
N SER A 112 -3.20 -12.07 -17.61
CA SER A 112 -3.52 -13.12 -16.64
C SER A 112 -2.96 -12.83 -15.25
N GLN A 113 -1.71 -12.33 -15.15
CA GLN A 113 -1.10 -11.91 -13.89
C GLN A 113 -1.86 -10.74 -13.26
N ARG A 114 -2.21 -9.71 -14.04
CA ARG A 114 -2.97 -8.55 -13.55
C ARG A 114 -4.35 -8.95 -13.04
N GLY A 115 -5.03 -9.86 -13.75
CA GLY A 115 -6.31 -10.42 -13.32
C GLY A 115 -6.19 -11.22 -12.02
N ALA A 116 -5.16 -12.04 -11.88
CA ALA A 116 -4.91 -12.81 -10.65
C ALA A 116 -4.59 -11.91 -9.44
N ILE A 117 -3.81 -10.84 -9.63
CA ILE A 117 -3.53 -9.84 -8.59
C ILE A 117 -4.83 -9.17 -8.14
N THR A 118 -5.68 -8.77 -9.09
CA THR A 118 -6.95 -8.11 -8.79
C THR A 118 -7.88 -9.02 -7.99
N ARG A 119 -8.02 -10.29 -8.38
CA ARG A 119 -8.79 -11.29 -7.63
C ARG A 119 -8.25 -11.46 -6.21
N ARG A 120 -6.94 -11.65 -6.06
CA ARG A 120 -6.31 -11.82 -4.74
C ARG A 120 -6.47 -10.58 -3.86
N ALA A 121 -6.38 -9.38 -4.42
CA ALA A 121 -6.60 -8.14 -3.69
C ALA A 121 -8.04 -8.02 -3.17
N ASN A 122 -9.02 -8.49 -3.95
CA ASN A 122 -10.42 -8.52 -3.51
C ASN A 122 -10.65 -9.57 -2.42
N GLU A 123 -10.08 -10.77 -2.53
CA GLU A 123 -10.12 -11.78 -1.46
C GLU A 123 -9.61 -11.22 -0.13
N ILE A 124 -8.47 -10.51 -0.15
CA ILE A 124 -7.92 -9.87 1.07
C ILE A 124 -8.91 -8.87 1.66
N ARG A 125 -9.59 -8.05 0.84
CA ARG A 125 -10.60 -7.10 1.32
C ARG A 125 -11.84 -7.76 1.88
N GLU A 126 -12.26 -8.88 1.30
CA GLU A 126 -13.39 -9.65 1.84
C GLU A 126 -13.04 -10.29 3.20
N LEU A 127 -11.82 -10.80 3.37
CA LEU A 127 -11.36 -11.33 4.67
C LEU A 127 -11.42 -10.26 5.76
N VAL A 128 -10.84 -9.08 5.51
CA VAL A 128 -10.85 -7.97 6.48
C VAL A 128 -12.28 -7.48 6.77
N ARG A 129 -13.17 -7.45 5.77
CA ARG A 129 -14.57 -7.05 5.98
C ARG A 129 -15.37 -8.06 6.81
N ARG A 130 -15.09 -9.36 6.69
CA ARG A 130 -15.72 -10.40 7.51
C ARG A 130 -15.34 -10.29 8.97
N ASP A 131 -14.07 -9.95 9.26
CA ASP A 131 -13.57 -9.83 10.63
C ASP A 131 -13.96 -8.50 11.31
N ALA A 132 -14.47 -7.53 10.54
CA ALA A 132 -14.91 -6.23 11.02
C ALA A 132 -16.41 -6.17 11.37
N LEU A 133 -17.18 -7.23 11.08
CA LEU A 133 -18.60 -7.41 11.38
C LEU A 133 -18.78 -8.39 12.54
#